data_AF-A0A2S8BBG1-F1
#
_entry.id   AF-A0A2S8BBG1-F1
#
_cell.length_a   1.000
_cell.length_b   1.000
_cell.length_c   1.000
_cell.angle_alpha   90.00
_cell.angle_beta   90.00
_cell.angle_gamma   90.00
#
_symmetry.space_group_name_H-M   'P 1'
#
loop_
_entity.id
_entity.type
_entity.pdbx_description
1 polymer ?
#
loop_
_entity_poly.entity_id
_entity_poly.type
_entity_poly.pdbx_seq_one_letter_code
_entity_poly.pdbx_strand_id
1 'polypeptide(L)' 'MQGAGHGVMTVRFETRSSGPGPVRTFPVDTAAISRANPVDSLDWPDFVAKLAAADAHPDTL' A
#
# COMPACT_ATOMS: atom_id res chain seq x y z
N MET A 1 -8.27 -9.46 1.54
CA MET A 1 -9.25 -9.32 2.64
C MET A 1 -10.03 -10.62 2.74
N GLN A 2 -9.64 -11.51 3.66
CA GLN A 2 -10.44 -12.68 4.02
C GLN A 2 -11.04 -12.40 5.40
N GLY A 3 -12.36 -12.61 5.55
CA GLY A 3 -13.09 -12.42 6.79
C GLY A 3 -13.98 -11.17 6.77
N ALA A 4 -15.23 -11.34 6.32
CA ALA A 4 -16.32 -10.39 6.56
C ALA A 4 -17.58 -11.11 7.10
N GLY A 5 -17.41 -12.31 7.67
CA GLY A 5 -18.52 -13.16 8.13
C GLY A 5 -19.02 -12.86 9.56
N HIS A 6 -18.24 -12.14 10.37
CA HIS A 6 -18.54 -11.85 11.78
C HIS A 6 -18.47 -10.34 12.11
N GLY A 7 -18.62 -9.46 11.12
CA GLY A 7 -18.59 -8.01 11.34
C GLY A 7 -17.21 -7.44 11.72
N VAL A 8 -16.15 -8.24 11.61
CA VAL A 8 -14.76 -7.82 11.86
C VAL A 8 -13.86 -8.17 10.68
N MET A 9 -12.77 -7.42 10.57
CA MET A 9 -11.76 -7.47 9.53
C MET A 9 -10.38 -7.49 10.18
N THR A 10 -9.54 -8.45 9.81
CA THR A 10 -8.15 -8.53 10.28
C THR A 10 -7.21 -8.01 9.19
N VAL A 11 -6.39 -7.00 9.54
CA VAL A 11 -5.44 -6.33 8.66
C VAL A 11 -4.03 -6.59 9.13
N ARG A 12 -3.14 -6.98 8.20
CA ARG A 12 -1.69 -6.99 8.42
C ARG A 12 -1.09 -5.79 7.69
N PHE A 13 -0.31 -4.99 8.40
CA PHE A 13 0.30 -3.77 7.87
C PHE A 13 1.74 -4.06 7.46
N GLU A 14 1.98 -4.25 6.16
CA GLU A 14 3.32 -4.50 5.63
C GLU A 14 3.48 -3.90 4.24
N THR A 15 4.71 -3.56 3.89
CA THR A 15 5.15 -3.23 2.54
C THR A 15 6.20 -4.23 2.08
N ARG A 16 6.64 -4.13 0.81
CA ARG A 16 7.76 -4.92 0.28
C ARG A 16 9.02 -4.79 1.15
N SER A 17 9.31 -3.60 1.68
CA SER A 17 10.56 -3.33 2.41
C SER A 17 10.43 -3.53 3.93
N SER A 18 9.23 -3.40 4.50
CA SER A 18 9.05 -3.44 5.96
C SER A 18 9.15 -4.85 6.56
N GLY A 19 9.00 -5.90 5.75
CA GLY A 19 8.85 -7.28 6.25
C GLY A 19 7.50 -7.50 6.98
N PRO A 20 7.31 -8.65 7.66
CA PRO A 20 6.06 -8.97 8.35
C PRO A 20 5.72 -7.90 9.38
N GLY A 21 4.60 -7.21 9.19
CA GLY A 21 4.22 -6.13 10.08
C GLY A 21 3.03 -6.44 10.99
N PRO A 22 2.59 -5.46 11.79
CA PRO A 22 1.62 -5.68 12.85
C PRO A 22 0.27 -6.13 12.29
N VAL A 23 -0.41 -7.01 13.03
CA VAL A 23 -1.76 -7.47 12.72
C VAL A 23 -2.74 -6.78 13.67
N ARG A 24 -3.82 -6.21 13.13
CA ARG A 24 -4.88 -5.57 13.90
C ARG A 24 -6.24 -6.02 13.40
N THR A 25 -7.20 -6.12 14.31
CA THR A 25 -8.59 -6.46 14.01
C THR A 25 -9.47 -5.24 14.25
N PHE A 26 -10.36 -4.96 13.30
CA PHE A 26 -11.27 -3.81 13.33
C PHE A 26 -12.71 -4.25 13.02
N PRO A 27 -13.72 -3.55 13.56
CA PRO A 27 -15.08 -3.60 13.03
C PRO A 27 -15.11 -3.22 11.54
N VAL A 28 -15.96 -3.88 10.74
CA VAL A 28 -16.06 -3.62 9.28
C VAL A 28 -16.57 -2.21 8.94
N ASP A 29 -17.25 -1.56 9.87
CA ASP A 29 -17.83 -0.23 9.76
C ASP A 29 -16.95 0.87 10.40
N THR A 30 -15.70 0.55 10.73
CA THR A 30 -14.74 1.52 11.28
C THR A 30 -14.56 2.68 10.30
N ALA A 31 -15.05 3.87 10.65
CA ALA A 31 -15.05 5.04 9.77
C ALA A 31 -13.65 5.51 9.33
N ALA A 32 -12.61 5.18 10.10
CA ALA A 32 -11.22 5.49 9.74
C ALA A 32 -10.63 4.54 8.66
N ILE A 33 -11.34 3.47 8.29
CA ILE A 33 -10.92 2.53 7.26
C ILE A 33 -11.51 2.98 5.92
N SER A 34 -10.63 3.27 4.98
CA SER A 34 -10.99 3.65 3.62
C SER A 34 -10.23 2.81 2.60
N ARG A 35 -10.64 2.87 1.33
CA ARG A 35 -9.90 2.22 0.25
C ARG A 35 -8.56 2.91 0.07
N ALA A 36 -7.49 2.14 0.19
CA ALA A 36 -6.14 2.60 -0.15
C ALA A 36 -5.87 2.45 -1.65
N ASN A 37 -4.96 3.27 -2.18
CA ASN A 37 -4.39 3.04 -3.49
C ASN A 37 -3.47 1.80 -3.41
N PRO A 38 -3.68 0.76 -4.24
CA PRO A 38 -2.86 -0.46 -4.18
C PRO A 38 -1.38 -0.21 -4.52
N VAL A 39 -1.06 0.86 -5.25
CA VAL A 39 0.32 1.22 -5.60
C VAL A 39 1.12 1.63 -4.35
N ASP A 40 0.48 2.20 -3.35
CA ASP A 40 1.15 2.65 -2.11
C ASP A 40 1.72 1.47 -1.32
N SER A 41 1.16 0.26 -1.47
CA SER A 41 1.65 -0.96 -0.81
C SER A 41 2.91 -1.54 -1.47
N LEU A 42 3.24 -1.11 -2.70
CA LEU A 42 4.40 -1.61 -3.42
C LEU A 42 5.70 -1.12 -2.82
N ASP A 43 5.70 0.10 -2.26
CA ASP A 43 6.86 0.71 -1.60
C ASP A 43 8.10 0.69 -2.51
N TRP A 44 7.95 1.29 -3.70
CA TRP A 44 8.98 1.38 -4.74
C TRP A 44 9.50 2.81 -4.95
N PRO A 45 10.00 3.49 -3.90
CA PRO A 45 10.50 4.87 -4.05
C PRO A 45 11.63 4.96 -5.09
N ASP A 46 12.52 3.96 -5.14
CA ASP A 46 13.61 3.91 -6.12
C ASP A 46 13.12 3.80 -7.56
N PHE A 47 12.04 3.05 -7.81
CA PHE A 47 11.48 2.89 -9.16
C PHE A 47 10.82 4.20 -9.61
N VAL A 48 10.03 4.83 -8.74
CA VAL A 48 9.39 6.12 -9.02
C VAL A 48 10.45 7.20 -9.26
N ALA A 49 11.51 7.23 -8.45
CA ALA A 49 12.62 8.15 -8.63
C ALA A 49 13.33 7.95 -9.98
N LYS A 50 13.54 6.69 -10.40
CA LYS A 50 14.12 6.38 -11.72
C LYS A 50 13.21 6.80 -12.87
N LEU A 51 11.91 6.57 -12.77
CA LEU A 51 10.95 6.98 -13.80
C LEU A 51 10.90 8.51 -13.94
N ALA A 52 10.85 9.22 -12.81
CA ALA A 52 10.88 10.69 -12.80
C ALA A 52 12.19 11.25 -13.38
N ALA A 53 13.33 10.60 -13.12
CA ALA A 53 14.61 10.99 -13.70
C ALA A 53 14.67 10.76 -15.22
N ALA A 54 14.03 9.70 -15.72
CA ALA A 54 13.90 9.43 -17.15
C ALA A 54 12.97 10.43 -17.84
N ASP A 55 11.84 10.79 -17.23
CA ASP A 55 10.92 11.81 -17.74
C ASP A 55 11.53 13.22 -17.74
N ALA A 56 12.38 13.53 -16.75
CA ALA A 56 13.06 14.82 -16.63
C ALA A 56 14.22 15.01 -17.63
N HIS A 57 14.70 13.92 -18.22
CA HIS A 57 15.64 13.93 -19.34
C HIS A 57 14.92 13.44 -20.61
N PRO A 58 14.04 14.26 -21.22
CA PRO A 58 13.62 13.98 -22.58
C PRO A 58 14.88 14.05 -23.44
N ASP A 59 15.26 12.94 -24.06
CA ASP A 59 16.40 12.85 -24.98
C ASP A 59 16.48 14.11 -25.84
N THR A 60 17.54 14.89 -25.63
CA THR A 60 18.01 15.86 -26.61
C THR A 60 18.65 15.03 -27.72
N LEU A 61 17.83 14.64 -28.71
CA LEU A 61 18.29 14.30 -30.05
C LEU A 61 18.70 15.58 -30.80
#